data_AF-K7FJG6-F1
#
_entry.id   AF-K7FJG6-F1
#
_cell.length_a   1.000
_cell.length_b   1.000
_cell.length_c   1.000
_cell.angle_alpha   90.00
_cell.angle_beta   90.00
_cell.angle_gamma   90.00
#
_symmetry.space_group_name_H-M   'P 1'
#
loop_
_entity.id
_entity.type
_entity.pdbx_description
1 polymer ?
#
loop_
_entity_poly.entity_id
_entity_poly.type
_entity_poly.pdbx_seq_one_letter_code
_entity_poly.pdbx_strand_id
1 'polypeptide(L)'
;MYTLMGGGLLCAVSGLVLLIVATATDFWMQYRYSGNLSNQGLWRFCVGGKCHPHTISIAFWDATRAFMLLSILSCFAGIILGLTAFSSSTRASRTRSAGITLLIAGLFALLGLSVYTGVTVNFFGKRYTDWRFSWSYILGWIAVILTLSAGIFHVCAVSKSPSTETSNVASG
;
A
#
# COMPACT_ATOMS: atom_id res chain seq x y z
N MET A 1 -5.14 14.02 20.37
CA MET A 1 -5.62 14.11 18.97
C MET A 1 -4.45 14.29 18.00
N TYR A 2 -3.63 15.33 18.17
CA TYR A 2 -2.49 15.60 17.28
C TYR A 2 -1.44 14.47 17.21
N THR A 3 -1.22 13.74 18.31
CA THR A 3 -0.30 12.58 18.32
C THR A 3 -0.78 11.42 17.45
N LEU A 4 -2.10 11.14 17.45
CA LEU A 4 -2.68 10.08 16.64
C LEU A 4 -2.73 10.46 15.15
N MET A 5 -3.04 11.73 14.84
CA MET A 5 -3.00 12.26 13.48
C MET A 5 -1.56 12.30 12.93
N GLY A 6 -0.59 12.73 13.73
CA GLY A 6 0.83 12.73 13.37
C GLY A 6 1.37 11.33 13.15
N GLY A 7 1.08 10.39 14.07
CA GLY A 7 1.44 8.98 13.92
C GLY A 7 0.81 8.34 12.67
N GLY A 8 -0.48 8.62 12.42
CA GLY A 8 -1.15 8.19 11.19
C GLY A 8 -0.50 8.72 9.92
N LEU A 9 -0.11 9.99 9.91
CA LEU A 9 0.56 10.60 8.76
C LEU A 9 1.95 9.99 8.51
N LEU A 10 2.73 9.73 9.56
CA LEU A 10 4.02 9.05 9.45
C LEU A 10 3.85 7.64 8.88
N CYS A 11 2.88 6.87 9.40
CA CYS A 11 2.55 5.55 8.85
C CYS A 11 2.15 5.63 7.37
N ALA A 12 1.34 6.63 6.99
CA ALA A 12 0.91 6.80 5.60
C ALA A 12 2.09 7.12 4.67
N VAL A 13 2.98 8.03 5.06
CA VAL A 13 4.16 8.40 4.27
C VAL A 13 5.12 7.23 4.13
N SER A 14 5.42 6.52 5.22
CA SER A 14 6.24 5.31 5.16
C SER A 14 5.58 4.23 4.29
N GLY A 15 4.27 4.03 4.42
CA GLY A 15 3.49 3.11 3.59
C GLY A 15 3.58 3.47 2.10
N LEU A 16 3.43 4.75 1.74
CA LEU A 16 3.56 5.23 0.36
C LEU A 16 4.93 4.93 -0.23
N VAL A 17 6.01 5.23 0.50
CA VAL A 17 7.38 4.96 0.05
C VAL A 17 7.57 3.47 -0.19
N LEU A 18 7.12 2.62 0.74
CA LEU A 18 7.20 1.17 0.58
C LEU A 18 6.36 0.65 -0.58
N LEU A 19 5.16 1.20 -0.83
CA LEU A 19 4.34 0.85 -2.00
C LEU A 19 5.06 1.21 -3.32
N ILE A 20 5.68 2.39 -3.40
CA ILE A 20 6.43 2.82 -4.57
C ILE A 20 7.63 1.90 -4.79
N VAL A 21 8.43 1.65 -3.75
CA VAL A 21 9.60 0.76 -3.83
C VAL A 21 9.18 -0.65 -4.22
N ALA A 22 8.15 -1.21 -3.59
CA ALA A 22 7.62 -2.52 -3.96
C ALA A 22 7.20 -2.52 -5.43
N THR A 23 6.42 -1.55 -5.90
CA THR A 23 5.90 -1.51 -7.27
C THR A 23 6.98 -1.32 -8.33
N ALA A 24 8.02 -0.53 -8.03
CA ALA A 24 9.06 -0.17 -9.01
C ALA A 24 10.19 -1.21 -9.14
N THR A 25 10.36 -2.07 -8.14
CA THR A 25 11.51 -2.98 -8.07
C THR A 25 11.23 -4.35 -8.70
N ASP A 26 12.31 -4.99 -9.16
CA ASP A 26 12.23 -6.25 -9.90
C ASP A 26 12.33 -7.51 -9.02
N PHE A 27 12.16 -7.37 -7.71
CA PHE A 27 12.41 -8.43 -6.71
C PHE A 27 11.12 -8.87 -6.00
N TRP A 28 10.05 -9.12 -6.75
CA TRP A 28 8.82 -9.70 -6.19
C TRP A 28 8.95 -11.20 -5.98
N MET A 29 9.48 -11.89 -6.98
CA MET A 29 9.70 -13.33 -6.95
C MET A 29 11.09 -13.67 -7.46
N GLN A 30 11.71 -14.67 -6.84
CA GLN A 30 12.99 -15.22 -7.21
C GLN A 30 12.81 -16.68 -7.60
N TYR A 31 13.41 -17.08 -8.71
CA TYR A 31 13.40 -18.46 -9.17
C TYR A 31 14.75 -18.82 -9.78
N ARG A 32 15.08 -20.11 -9.80
CA ARG A 32 16.26 -20.60 -10.53
C ARG A 32 15.87 -20.99 -11.95
N TYR A 33 16.60 -20.46 -12.93
CA TYR A 33 16.47 -20.82 -14.33
C TYR A 33 17.83 -21.28 -14.85
N SER A 34 17.92 -22.56 -15.27
CA SER A 34 19.18 -23.17 -15.72
C SER A 34 20.35 -22.95 -14.74
N GLY A 35 20.11 -23.21 -13.45
CA GLY A 35 21.10 -23.04 -12.37
C GLY A 35 21.35 -21.59 -11.90
N ASN A 36 20.99 -20.58 -12.69
CA ASN A 36 21.21 -19.17 -12.38
C ASN A 36 20.02 -18.55 -11.64
N LEU A 37 20.30 -17.65 -10.68
CA LEU A 37 19.28 -16.90 -9.97
C LEU A 37 18.64 -15.86 -10.90
N SER A 38 17.32 -15.89 -11.00
CA SER A 38 16.53 -14.94 -11.79
C SER A 38 15.52 -14.24 -10.89
N ASN A 39 15.33 -12.94 -11.13
CA ASN A 39 14.38 -12.12 -10.38
C ASN A 39 13.23 -11.71 -11.30
N GLN A 40 12.03 -11.67 -10.75
CA GLN A 40 10.84 -11.25 -11.46
C GLN A 40 10.16 -10.13 -10.69
N GLY A 41 10.01 -8.99 -11.36
CA GLY A 41 9.22 -7.85 -10.92
C GLY A 41 7.87 -7.79 -11.61
N LEU A 42 7.13 -6.74 -11.26
CA LEU A 42 5.86 -6.41 -11.88
C LEU A 42 6.04 -5.95 -13.34
N TRP A 43 7.09 -5.18 -13.63
CA TRP A 43 7.29 -4.55 -14.94
C TRP A 43 8.27 -5.32 -15.82
N ARG A 44 9.31 -5.86 -15.20
CA ARG A 44 10.41 -6.52 -15.87
C ARG A 44 10.78 -7.80 -15.14
N PHE A 45 11.48 -8.68 -15.85
CA PHE A 45 12.13 -9.84 -15.27
C PHE A 45 13.61 -9.82 -15.68
N CYS A 46 14.48 -10.29 -14.79
CA CYS A 46 15.91 -10.29 -14.99
C CYS A 46 16.45 -11.72 -14.88
N VAL A 47 17.10 -12.19 -15.95
CA VAL A 47 17.67 -13.53 -16.09
C VAL A 47 19.10 -13.39 -16.58
N GLY A 48 20.06 -14.04 -15.92
CA GLY A 48 21.46 -14.02 -16.34
C GLY A 48 22.08 -12.61 -16.42
N GLY A 49 21.69 -11.71 -15.51
CA GLY A 49 22.20 -10.33 -15.45
C GLY A 49 21.59 -9.37 -16.48
N LYS A 50 20.67 -9.82 -17.33
CA LYS A 50 19.94 -8.98 -18.30
C LYS A 50 18.48 -8.87 -17.91
N CYS A 51 17.93 -7.67 -17.98
CA CYS A 51 16.54 -7.38 -17.66
C CYS A 51 15.73 -7.17 -18.93
N HIS A 52 14.60 -7.85 -19.02
CA HIS A 52 13.69 -7.83 -20.16
C HIS A 52 12.29 -7.39 -19.71
N PRO A 53 11.58 -6.57 -20.50
CA PRO A 53 10.18 -6.29 -20.23
C PRO A 53 9.33 -7.55 -20.46
N HIS A 54 8.23 -7.67 -19.71
CA HIS A 54 7.22 -8.69 -20.00
C HIS A 54 6.59 -8.41 -21.37
N THR A 55 6.92 -9.22 -22.38
CA THR A 55 6.44 -9.05 -23.77
C THR A 55 5.02 -9.58 -23.99
N ILE A 56 4.53 -10.43 -23.09
CA ILE A 56 3.17 -10.94 -23.06
C ILE A 56 2.58 -10.52 -21.72
N SER A 57 1.72 -9.49 -21.71
CA SER A 57 0.99 -9.15 -20.49
C SER A 57 -0.15 -10.16 -20.31
N ILE A 58 0.09 -11.11 -19.43
CA ILE A 58 -0.98 -11.97 -18.94
C ILE A 58 -1.87 -11.08 -18.07
N ALA A 59 -3.20 -11.16 -18.25
CA ALA A 59 -4.18 -10.26 -17.63
C ALA A 59 -4.00 -10.01 -16.12
N PHE A 60 -3.42 -10.98 -15.38
CA PHE A 60 -3.17 -10.83 -13.95
C PHE A 60 -2.08 -9.80 -13.60
N TRP A 61 -1.05 -9.65 -14.45
CA TRP A 61 0.01 -8.65 -14.21
C TRP A 61 -0.56 -7.25 -14.35
N ASP A 62 -1.38 -7.03 -15.37
CA ASP A 62 -2.02 -5.74 -15.59
C ASP A 62 -3.00 -5.41 -14.48
N ALA A 63 -3.76 -6.39 -13.98
CA ALA A 63 -4.60 -6.22 -12.80
C ALA A 63 -3.77 -5.83 -11.55
N THR A 64 -2.68 -6.55 -11.28
CA THR A 64 -1.82 -6.26 -10.13
C THR A 64 -1.20 -4.87 -10.23
N ARG A 65 -0.67 -4.50 -11.41
CA ARG A 65 -0.11 -3.16 -11.68
C ARG A 65 -1.16 -2.08 -11.46
N ALA A 66 -2.37 -2.26 -11.99
CA ALA A 66 -3.46 -1.30 -11.83
C ALA A 66 -3.82 -1.09 -10.35
N PHE A 67 -3.99 -2.17 -9.58
CA PHE A 67 -4.28 -2.07 -8.15
C PHE A 67 -3.17 -1.40 -7.35
N MET A 68 -1.90 -1.72 -7.63
CA MET A 68 -0.77 -1.06 -6.97
C MET A 68 -0.71 0.44 -7.28
N LEU A 69 -0.92 0.83 -8.54
CA LEU A 69 -0.95 2.25 -8.94
C LEU A 69 -2.14 3.01 -8.33
N LEU A 70 -3.33 2.42 -8.34
CA LEU A 70 -4.52 2.99 -7.69
C LEU A 70 -4.30 3.16 -6.17
N SER A 71 -3.62 2.21 -5.54
CA SER A 71 -3.23 2.31 -4.13
C SER A 71 -2.27 3.49 -3.89
N ILE A 72 -1.21 3.62 -4.69
CA ILE A 72 -0.23 4.72 -4.58
C ILE A 72 -0.93 6.08 -4.75
N LEU A 73 -1.77 6.23 -5.78
CA LEU A 73 -2.50 7.48 -6.04
C LEU A 73 -3.47 7.83 -4.92
N SER A 74 -4.22 6.84 -4.43
CA SER A 74 -5.16 7.02 -3.31
C SER A 74 -4.40 7.34 -2.01
N CYS A 75 -3.29 6.67 -1.74
CA CYS A 75 -2.47 6.92 -0.56
C CYS A 75 -1.90 8.35 -0.59
N PHE A 76 -1.39 8.80 -1.74
CA PHE A 76 -0.92 10.16 -1.93
C PHE A 76 -2.05 11.20 -1.70
N ALA A 77 -3.24 10.97 -2.25
CA ALA A 77 -4.40 11.83 -1.99
C ALA A 77 -4.79 11.86 -0.51
N GLY A 78 -4.76 10.70 0.17
CA GLY A 78 -5.01 10.58 1.61
C GLY A 78 -4.01 11.39 2.46
N ILE A 79 -2.72 11.38 2.09
CA ILE A 79 -1.67 12.17 2.75
C ILE A 79 -1.93 13.67 2.59
N ILE A 80 -2.29 14.14 1.40
CA ILE A 80 -2.62 15.56 1.16
C ILE A 80 -3.83 15.99 2.00
N LEU A 81 -4.88 15.16 2.04
CA LEU A 81 -6.05 15.42 2.88
C LEU A 81 -5.68 15.45 4.37
N GLY A 82 -4.80 14.55 4.82
CA GLY A 82 -4.29 14.52 6.19
C GLY A 82 -3.49 15.79 6.54
N LEU A 83 -2.58 16.21 5.66
CA LEU A 83 -1.78 17.44 5.83
C LEU A 83 -2.67 18.69 5.88
N THR A 84 -3.62 18.81 4.96
CA THR A 84 -4.52 19.96 4.89
C THR A 84 -5.54 20.02 6.04
N ALA A 85 -5.71 18.93 6.80
CA ALA A 85 -6.52 18.92 8.01
C ALA A 85 -5.85 19.64 9.19
N PHE A 86 -4.52 19.74 9.24
CA PHE A 86 -3.82 20.45 10.31
C PHE A 86 -4.10 21.96 10.29
N SER A 87 -4.14 22.54 9.09
CA SER A 87 -4.29 23.98 8.87
C SER A 87 -5.74 24.46 8.69
N SER A 88 -6.72 23.56 8.58
CA SER A 88 -8.10 23.93 8.25
C SER A 88 -9.02 24.00 9.46
N SER A 89 -9.96 24.95 9.43
CA SER A 89 -11.12 25.00 10.34
C SER A 89 -12.04 23.79 10.19
N THR A 90 -12.03 23.11 9.04
CA THR A 90 -12.79 21.87 8.76
C THR A 90 -12.00 20.59 9.06
N ARG A 91 -11.26 20.59 10.17
CA ARG A 91 -10.32 19.50 10.53
C ARG A 91 -10.98 18.14 10.61
N ALA A 92 -12.15 18.03 11.26
CA ALA A 92 -12.78 16.74 11.51
C ALA A 92 -13.24 16.04 10.21
N SER A 93 -13.84 16.77 9.27
CA SER A 93 -14.27 16.22 7.98
C SER A 93 -13.08 15.83 7.11
N ARG A 94 -12.05 16.69 7.02
CA ARG A 94 -10.83 16.39 6.24
C ARG A 94 -10.06 15.19 6.80
N THR A 95 -9.93 15.10 8.12
CA THR A 95 -9.28 13.95 8.78
C THR A 95 -10.06 12.65 8.54
N ARG A 96 -11.40 12.71 8.57
CA ARG A 96 -12.24 11.54 8.25
C ARG A 96 -12.07 11.11 6.79
N SER A 97 -12.13 12.07 5.85
CA SER A 97 -11.92 11.78 4.43
C SER A 97 -10.53 11.20 4.17
N ALA A 98 -9.48 11.78 4.77
CA ALA A 98 -8.11 11.25 4.70
C ALA A 98 -8.05 9.79 5.17
N GLY A 99 -8.67 9.48 6.32
CA GLY A 99 -8.73 8.12 6.85
C GLY A 99 -9.42 7.14 5.91
N ILE A 100 -10.59 7.49 5.36
CA ILE A 100 -11.33 6.65 4.41
C ILE A 100 -10.51 6.43 3.14
N THR A 101 -9.91 7.48 2.58
CA THR A 101 -9.06 7.36 1.38
C THR A 101 -7.85 6.47 1.62
N LEU A 102 -7.21 6.55 2.80
CA LEU A 102 -6.11 5.66 3.18
C LEU A 102 -6.55 4.21 3.35
N LEU A 103 -7.74 3.95 3.91
CA LEU A 103 -8.29 2.60 3.98
C LEU A 103 -8.53 2.01 2.59
N ILE A 104 -9.13 2.79 1.68
CA ILE A 104 -9.32 2.40 0.28
C ILE A 104 -7.98 2.10 -0.40
N ALA A 105 -6.97 2.95 -0.17
CA ALA A 105 -5.61 2.71 -0.68
C ALA A 105 -5.05 1.37 -0.18
N GLY A 106 -5.17 1.10 1.11
CA GLY A 106 -4.73 -0.17 1.71
C GLY A 106 -5.47 -1.38 1.13
N LEU A 107 -6.78 -1.26 0.88
CA LEU A 107 -7.56 -2.31 0.23
C LEU A 107 -7.11 -2.58 -1.21
N PHE A 108 -6.82 -1.55 -2.01
CA PHE A 108 -6.28 -1.76 -3.35
C PHE A 108 -4.92 -2.46 -3.33
N ALA A 109 -4.01 -2.07 -2.43
CA ALA A 109 -2.72 -2.76 -2.29
C ALA A 109 -2.93 -4.22 -1.84
N LEU A 110 -3.83 -4.46 -0.88
CA LEU A 110 -4.17 -5.81 -0.41
C LEU A 110 -4.70 -6.68 -1.56
N LEU A 111 -5.58 -6.15 -2.40
CA LEU A 111 -6.10 -6.85 -3.58
C LEU A 111 -4.99 -7.15 -4.57
N GLY A 112 -4.14 -6.17 -4.89
CA GLY A 112 -2.99 -6.37 -5.78
C GLY A 112 -2.07 -7.48 -5.31
N LEU A 113 -1.65 -7.45 -4.04
CA LEU A 113 -0.81 -8.49 -3.46
C LEU A 113 -1.52 -9.85 -3.39
N SER A 114 -2.81 -9.88 -3.06
CA SER A 114 -3.57 -11.13 -2.97
C SER A 114 -3.72 -11.81 -4.33
N VAL A 115 -4.03 -11.03 -5.38
CA VAL A 115 -4.09 -11.53 -6.77
C VAL A 115 -2.73 -12.07 -7.19
N TYR A 116 -1.66 -11.31 -6.94
CA TYR A 116 -0.30 -11.77 -7.25
C TYR A 116 0.05 -13.08 -6.54
N THR A 117 -0.26 -13.17 -5.24
CA THR A 117 0.01 -14.35 -4.42
C THR A 117 -0.75 -15.57 -4.93
N GLY A 118 -2.06 -15.42 -5.17
CA GLY A 118 -2.92 -16.50 -5.64
C GLY A 118 -2.44 -17.06 -6.98
N VAL A 119 -2.10 -16.19 -7.94
CA VAL A 119 -1.57 -16.63 -9.23
C VAL A 119 -0.19 -17.25 -9.09
N THR A 120 0.70 -16.64 -8.30
CA THR A 120 2.08 -17.14 -8.11
C THR A 120 2.09 -18.55 -7.55
N VAL A 121 1.33 -18.80 -6.48
CA VAL A 121 1.26 -20.12 -5.85
C VAL A 121 0.63 -21.16 -6.78
N ASN A 122 -0.45 -20.81 -7.50
CA ASN A 122 -1.17 -21.77 -8.34
C ASN A 122 -0.44 -22.12 -9.65
N PHE A 123 0.27 -21.17 -10.26
CA PHE A 123 0.94 -21.36 -11.54
C PHE A 123 2.44 -21.61 -11.38
N PHE A 124 3.15 -20.69 -10.75
CA PHE A 124 4.61 -20.76 -10.65
C PHE A 124 5.04 -21.86 -9.69
N GLY A 125 4.25 -22.10 -8.63
CA GLY A 125 4.46 -23.21 -7.70
C GLY A 125 4.44 -24.60 -8.34
N LYS A 126 3.73 -24.75 -9.46
CA LYS A 126 3.69 -26.00 -10.23
C LYS A 126 4.74 -26.06 -11.34
N ARG A 127 5.26 -24.91 -11.77
CA ARG A 127 6.15 -24.80 -12.94
C ARG A 127 7.64 -24.76 -12.59
N TYR A 128 7.99 -24.21 -11.44
CA TYR A 128 9.37 -24.12 -10.98
C TYR A 128 9.54 -24.90 -9.68
N THR A 129 10.58 -25.72 -9.59
CA THR A 129 10.91 -26.49 -8.37
C THR A 129 11.51 -25.58 -7.29
N ASP A 130 12.35 -24.63 -7.69
CA ASP A 130 13.05 -23.69 -6.80
C ASP A 130 12.58 -22.25 -7.03
N TRP A 131 11.51 -21.84 -6.36
CA TRP A 131 10.99 -20.47 -6.36
C TRP A 131 10.71 -19.97 -4.93
N ARG A 132 10.74 -18.65 -4.74
CA ARG A 132 10.41 -18.00 -3.47
C ARG A 132 9.96 -16.56 -3.69
N PHE A 133 9.11 -16.05 -2.81
CA PHE A 133 8.86 -14.61 -2.73
C PHE A 133 10.13 -13.88 -2.28
N SER A 134 10.37 -12.70 -2.83
CA SER A 134 11.53 -11.88 -2.52
C SER A 134 11.14 -10.59 -1.77
N TRP A 135 12.11 -9.76 -1.45
CA TRP A 135 11.96 -8.68 -0.47
C TRP A 135 10.93 -7.61 -0.89
N SER A 136 10.78 -7.30 -2.18
CA SER A 136 9.81 -6.31 -2.65
C SER A 136 8.38 -6.71 -2.33
N TYR A 137 8.09 -8.02 -2.41
CA TYR A 137 6.78 -8.56 -2.04
C TYR A 137 6.51 -8.41 -0.53
N ILE A 138 7.53 -8.65 0.30
CA ILE A 138 7.43 -8.45 1.75
C ILE A 138 7.20 -6.97 2.08
N LEU A 139 7.90 -6.05 1.41
CA LEU A 139 7.69 -4.62 1.57
C LEU A 139 6.26 -4.21 1.20
N GLY A 140 5.67 -4.81 0.16
CA GLY A 140 4.27 -4.56 -0.21
C GLY A 140 3.30 -4.91 0.93
N TRP A 141 3.50 -6.05 1.61
CA TRP A 141 2.66 -6.44 2.76
C TRP A 141 2.84 -5.51 3.96
N ILE A 142 4.08 -5.12 4.26
CA ILE A 142 4.38 -4.15 5.32
C ILE A 142 3.69 -2.81 4.98
N ALA A 143 3.72 -2.40 3.72
CA ALA A 143 3.06 -1.18 3.26
C ALA A 143 1.53 -1.23 3.41
N VAL A 144 0.91 -2.38 3.15
CA VAL A 144 -0.53 -2.60 3.40
C VAL A 144 -0.85 -2.37 4.87
N ILE A 145 -0.08 -2.98 5.79
CA ILE A 145 -0.30 -2.85 7.24
C ILE A 145 -0.18 -1.38 7.67
N LEU A 146 0.88 -0.70 7.24
CA LEU A 146 1.11 0.71 7.57
C LEU A 146 0.02 1.63 7.01
N THR A 147 -0.44 1.37 5.79
CA THR A 147 -1.46 2.20 5.12
C THR A 147 -2.83 2.01 5.78
N LEU A 148 -3.19 0.76 6.14
CA LEU A 148 -4.42 0.47 6.87
C LEU A 148 -4.38 1.04 8.29
N SER A 149 -3.27 0.88 9.01
CA SER A 149 -3.12 1.44 10.36
C SER A 149 -3.21 2.97 10.33
N ALA A 150 -2.62 3.60 9.32
CA ALA A 150 -2.75 5.04 9.10
C ALA A 150 -4.22 5.46 8.92
N GLY A 151 -4.98 4.75 8.08
CA GLY A 151 -6.40 5.00 7.89
C GLY A 151 -7.20 4.88 9.19
N ILE A 152 -6.96 3.82 9.97
CA ILE A 152 -7.60 3.59 11.27
C ILE A 152 -7.26 4.74 12.24
N PHE A 153 -5.99 5.14 12.34
CA PHE A 153 -5.58 6.23 13.22
C PHE A 153 -6.28 7.56 12.89
N HIS A 154 -6.46 7.88 11.61
CA HIS A 154 -7.19 9.06 11.20
C HIS A 154 -8.69 8.97 11.55
N VAL A 155 -9.34 7.82 11.34
CA VAL A 155 -10.76 7.63 11.71
C VAL A 155 -10.95 7.72 13.23
N CYS A 156 -10.11 7.02 14.00
CA CYS A 156 -10.14 7.04 15.47
C CYS A 156 -9.84 8.43 16.04
N ALA A 157 -8.98 9.22 15.38
CA ALA A 157 -8.70 10.59 15.79
C ALA A 157 -9.96 11.47 15.74
N VAL A 158 -10.83 11.25 14.75
CA VAL A 158 -12.11 11.96 14.62
C VAL A 158 -13.13 11.47 15.65
N SER A 159 -13.19 10.17 15.91
CA SER A 159 -14.13 9.60 16.90
C SER A 159 -13.81 10.00 18.34
N LYS A 160 -12.59 10.44 18.63
CA LYS A 160 -12.20 10.96 19.95
C LYS A 160 -12.50 12.45 20.14
N SER A 161 -12.90 13.14 19.07
CA SER A 161 -13.30 14.56 19.04
C SER A 161 -14.68 14.95 19.61
N PRO A 162 -15.69 14.07 19.78
CA PRO A 162 -17.03 14.50 20.12
C PRO A 162 -17.28 14.75 21.63
N SER A 163 -16.26 14.67 22.51
CA SER A 163 -16.47 14.76 23.96
C SER A 163 -16.06 16.09 24.61
N THR A 164 -15.82 17.17 23.85
CA THR A 164 -15.42 18.48 24.43
C THR A 164 -16.38 19.63 24.10
N GLU A 165 -17.38 19.45 23.24
CA GLU A 165 -18.38 20.51 22.94
C GLU A 165 -19.64 20.46 23.80
N THR A 166 -19.98 19.31 24.42
CA THR A 166 -21.24 19.19 25.18
C THR A 166 -21.14 19.68 26.62
N SER A 167 -19.94 19.91 27.15
CA SER A 167 -19.75 20.39 28.53
C SER A 167 -19.79 21.93 28.67
N ASN A 168 -19.74 22.68 27.56
CA ASN A 168 -19.75 24.16 27.61
C ASN A 168 -21.13 24.78 27.35
N VAL A 169 -22.15 23.98 27.04
CA VAL A 169 -23.53 24.46 26.85
C VAL A 169 -24.39 24.26 28.11
N ALA A 170 -23.92 23.48 29.08
CA ALA A 170 -24.63 23.24 30.35
C ALA A 170 -24.26 24.22 31.48
N SER A 171 -23.57 25.32 31.17
CA SER A 171 -23.12 26.31 32.18
C SER A 171 -23.31 27.77 31.75
N GLY A 172 -24.21 28.04 30.80
CA GLY A 172 -24.62 29.38 30.40
C GLY A 172 -26.10 29.61 30.62
#